data_AF-A0A1Q9AEG8-F1
#
_entry.id   AF-A0A1Q9AEG8-F1
#
_cell.length_a   1.000
_cell.length_b   1.000
_cell.length_c   1.000
_cell.angle_alpha   90.00
_cell.angle_beta   90.00
_cell.angle_gamma   90.00
#
_symmetry.space_group_name_H-M   'P 1'
#
loop_
_entity.id
_entity.type
_entity.pdbx_description
1 polymer ?
#
loop_
_entity_poly.entity_id
_entity_poly.type
_entity_poly.pdbx_seq_one_letter_code
_entity_poly.pdbx_strand_id
1 'polypeptide(L)'
;MFARCCCLAVLAGLTLALNQSVAIASHAGHGSSAEACDASAGDPRDLERNPSFAPITLGEIRIGEALSACREAYRERSGPRQTYQLARALYRSGAPGRALSMLREAASGGHRLSAQLLAAAKDDIAEIDTAFSDPLRTAAVTQSAAPASAISAR
;
A
#
# COMPACT_ATOMS: atom_id res chain seq x y z
N MET A 1 22.22 -10.29 74.09
CA MET A 1 21.13 -9.76 74.93
C MET A 1 20.49 -8.59 74.20
N PHE A 2 19.16 -8.62 74.09
CA PHE A 2 18.30 -7.64 73.43
C PHE A 2 18.41 -6.24 74.04
N ALA A 3 18.20 -5.19 73.24
CA ALA A 3 17.03 -4.31 73.32
C ALA A 3 17.31 -2.84 72.90
N ARG A 4 16.60 -2.42 71.83
CA ARG A 4 15.76 -1.20 71.71
C ARG A 4 16.49 0.18 71.79
N CYS A 5 16.07 1.28 71.15
CA CYS A 5 14.86 1.65 70.43
C CYS A 5 15.10 2.98 69.68
N CYS A 6 14.25 3.25 68.69
CA CYS A 6 13.79 4.57 68.22
C CYS A 6 14.79 5.57 67.63
N CYS A 7 14.74 5.75 66.31
CA CYS A 7 14.04 6.91 65.73
C CYS A 7 13.91 6.77 64.21
N LEU A 8 12.68 6.57 63.76
CA LEU A 8 12.21 6.81 62.40
C LEU A 8 11.92 8.31 62.25
N ALA A 9 12.49 8.97 61.24
CA ALA A 9 12.01 10.23 60.64
C ALA A 9 12.99 10.64 59.51
N VAL A 10 12.65 10.60 58.21
CA VAL A 10 11.91 11.60 57.38
C VAL A 10 12.76 11.70 56.08
N LEU A 11 12.33 11.07 54.98
CA LEU A 11 11.68 11.71 53.82
C LEU A 11 12.50 12.83 53.15
N ALA A 12 13.19 12.51 52.05
CA ALA A 12 13.44 13.43 50.96
C ALA A 12 13.31 12.65 49.63
N GLY A 13 12.11 12.68 49.07
CA GLY A 13 11.77 12.06 47.80
C GLY A 13 12.44 12.76 46.63
N LEU A 14 13.25 12.01 45.88
CA LEU A 14 13.66 12.37 44.53
C LEU A 14 12.74 11.59 43.57
N THR A 15 11.56 12.15 43.32
CA THR A 15 10.60 11.62 42.34
C THR A 15 11.14 11.88 40.93
N LEU A 16 11.75 10.85 40.34
CA LEU A 16 12.10 10.81 38.93
C LEU A 16 10.80 10.74 38.10
N ALA A 17 10.23 11.90 37.76
CA ALA A 17 9.12 12.00 36.83
C ALA A 17 9.63 11.85 35.39
N LEU A 18 9.79 10.61 34.94
CA LEU A 18 9.93 10.31 33.51
C LEU A 18 8.52 10.27 32.90
N ASN A 19 8.16 11.37 32.24
CA ASN A 19 6.97 11.52 31.40
C ASN A 19 6.91 10.42 30.34
N GLN A 20 6.10 9.39 30.56
CA GLN A 20 5.75 8.44 29.52
C GLN A 20 4.75 9.10 28.58
N SER A 21 5.25 9.65 27.47
CA SER A 21 4.42 10.07 26.35
C SER A 21 3.90 8.82 25.66
N VAL A 22 2.74 8.32 26.07
CA VAL A 22 2.01 7.30 25.31
C VAL A 22 1.47 8.00 24.07
N ALA A 23 2.16 7.86 22.94
CA ALA A 23 1.60 8.17 21.64
C ALA A 23 0.46 7.17 21.39
N ILE A 24 -0.77 7.58 21.67
CA ILE A 24 -1.95 6.82 21.28
C ILE A 24 -2.05 6.98 19.75
N ALA A 25 -1.54 5.99 19.02
CA ALA A 25 -1.82 5.84 17.60
C ALA A 25 -3.32 5.56 17.46
N SER A 26 -4.09 6.59 17.13
CA SER A 26 -5.51 6.49 16.81
C SER A 26 -5.71 5.53 15.64
N HIS A 27 -5.97 4.25 15.93
CA HIS A 27 -6.47 3.30 14.95
C HIS A 27 -7.95 3.62 14.70
N ALA A 28 -8.20 4.58 13.83
CA ALA A 28 -9.53 4.87 13.33
C ALA A 28 -10.02 3.68 12.49
N GLY A 29 -10.98 2.91 13.04
CA GLY A 29 -11.73 1.85 12.37
C GLY A 29 -10.87 0.61 12.05
N HIS A 30 -11.17 -0.53 12.69
CA HIS A 30 -10.53 -1.81 12.38
C HIS A 30 -10.99 -2.34 11.00
N GLY A 31 -10.50 -1.72 9.93
CA GLY A 31 -10.42 -2.36 8.62
C GLY A 31 -9.21 -3.31 8.60
N SER A 32 -9.28 -4.35 7.78
CA SER A 32 -8.13 -5.22 7.49
C SER A 32 -6.97 -4.43 6.89
N SER A 33 -5.75 -4.98 6.94
CA SER A 33 -4.58 -4.39 6.28
C SER A 33 -4.82 -4.16 4.78
N ALA A 34 -5.57 -5.07 4.14
CA ALA A 34 -6.00 -4.97 2.76
C ALA A 34 -6.89 -3.74 2.51
N GLU A 35 -7.85 -3.48 3.38
CA GLU A 35 -8.73 -2.31 3.32
C GLU A 35 -7.97 -1.01 3.60
N ALA A 36 -7.03 -1.02 4.54
CA ALA A 36 -6.15 0.12 4.77
C ALA A 36 -5.28 0.44 3.54
N CYS A 37 -4.80 -0.58 2.83
CA CYS A 37 -4.10 -0.41 1.56
C CYS A 37 -5.04 0.13 0.47
N ASP A 38 -6.24 -0.45 0.32
CA ASP A 38 -7.24 0.01 -0.64
C ASP A 38 -7.59 1.50 -0.43
N ALA A 39 -7.78 1.92 0.83
CA ALA A 39 -8.10 3.30 1.20
C ALA A 39 -7.00 4.33 0.89
N SER A 40 -5.73 3.89 0.85
CA SER A 40 -4.57 4.78 0.69
C SER A 40 -3.94 4.72 -0.69
N ALA A 41 -4.22 3.66 -1.47
CA ALA A 41 -3.56 3.40 -2.74
C ALA A 41 -4.44 2.66 -3.78
N GLY A 42 -5.76 2.68 -3.68
CA GLY A 42 -6.66 2.15 -4.72
C GLY A 42 -6.54 2.92 -6.05
N ASP A 43 -6.34 2.24 -7.17
CA ASP A 43 -6.20 2.89 -8.50
C ASP A 43 -7.57 3.10 -9.18
N PRO A 44 -7.89 4.30 -9.70
CA PRO A 44 -9.12 4.52 -10.47
C PRO A 44 -9.26 3.63 -11.72
N ARG A 45 -8.15 3.16 -12.29
CA ARG A 45 -8.12 2.27 -13.47
C ARG A 45 -8.37 0.81 -13.09
N ASP A 46 -8.29 0.47 -11.81
CA ASP A 46 -8.51 -0.88 -11.32
C ASP A 46 -10.01 -1.18 -11.20
N LEU A 47 -10.48 -2.10 -12.04
CA LEU A 47 -11.88 -2.54 -12.03
C LEU A 47 -12.15 -3.58 -10.93
N GLU A 48 -11.11 -4.16 -10.33
CA GLU A 48 -11.15 -5.13 -9.23
C GLU A 48 -11.00 -4.43 -7.86
N ARG A 49 -10.96 -3.09 -7.84
CA ARG A 49 -10.84 -2.28 -6.62
C ARG A 49 -12.01 -2.49 -5.67
N ASN A 50 -11.75 -2.28 -4.39
CA ASN A 50 -12.80 -2.21 -3.38
C ASN A 50 -13.62 -0.91 -3.56
N PRO A 51 -14.93 -0.98 -3.88
CA PRO A 51 -15.75 0.21 -4.13
C PRO A 51 -16.11 0.99 -2.85
N SER A 52 -15.82 0.45 -1.66
CA SER A 52 -16.07 1.13 -0.38
C SER A 52 -15.13 2.32 -0.14
N PHE A 53 -14.04 2.44 -0.89
CA PHE A 53 -13.08 3.53 -0.78
C PHE A 53 -13.06 4.37 -2.06
N ALA A 54 -12.89 5.68 -1.89
CA ALA A 54 -12.68 6.58 -3.02
C ALA A 54 -11.40 6.19 -3.77
N PRO A 55 -11.37 6.25 -5.11
CA PRO A 55 -10.16 5.99 -5.87
C PRO A 55 -9.11 7.07 -5.57
N ILE A 56 -7.85 6.67 -5.48
CA ILE A 56 -6.71 7.54 -5.22
C ILE A 56 -5.87 7.63 -6.49
N THR A 57 -5.85 8.79 -7.15
CA THR A 57 -4.96 8.98 -8.30
C THR A 57 -3.51 8.89 -7.85
N LEU A 58 -2.62 8.61 -8.78
CA LEU A 58 -1.19 8.49 -8.48
C LEU A 58 -0.65 9.78 -7.81
N GLY A 59 -1.16 10.94 -8.24
CA GLY A 59 -0.94 12.28 -7.68
C GLY A 59 -1.20 12.42 -6.19
N GLU A 60 -2.25 11.77 -5.72
CA GLU A 60 -2.85 11.95 -4.39
C GLU A 60 -2.32 10.97 -3.34
N ILE A 61 -1.46 10.01 -3.73
CA ILE A 61 -0.90 9.03 -2.82
C ILE A 61 -0.09 9.73 -1.72
N ARG A 62 -0.56 9.60 -0.47
CA ARG A 62 0.17 9.99 0.73
C ARG A 62 1.22 8.92 1.05
N ILE A 63 2.45 9.13 0.59
CA ILE A 63 3.52 8.13 0.55
C ILE A 63 3.70 7.36 1.87
N GLY A 64 3.81 8.07 3.01
CA GLY A 64 4.08 7.43 4.31
C GLY A 64 2.95 6.49 4.74
N GLU A 65 1.71 6.91 4.55
CA GLU A 65 0.53 6.12 4.88
C GLU A 65 0.37 4.91 3.96
N ALA A 66 0.44 5.14 2.64
CA ALA A 66 0.28 4.09 1.64
C ALA A 66 1.38 3.02 1.75
N LEU A 67 2.65 3.42 1.97
CA LEU A 67 3.72 2.46 2.19
C LEU A 67 3.54 1.67 3.48
N SER A 68 3.04 2.29 4.54
CA SER A 68 2.79 1.59 5.80
C SER A 68 1.70 0.53 5.61
N ALA A 69 0.53 0.96 5.13
CA ALA A 69 -0.64 0.11 4.95
C ALA A 69 -0.40 -1.01 3.94
N CYS A 70 0.10 -0.70 2.75
CA CYS A 70 0.28 -1.69 1.70
C CYS A 70 1.45 -2.65 1.96
N ARG A 71 2.45 -2.26 2.76
CA ARG A 71 3.46 -3.22 3.21
C ARG A 71 2.89 -4.21 4.23
N GLU A 72 1.98 -3.77 5.10
CA GLU A 72 1.31 -4.70 6.01
C GLU A 72 0.44 -5.68 5.24
N ALA A 73 -0.39 -5.18 4.31
CA ALA A 73 -1.20 -6.04 3.45
C ALA A 73 -0.35 -7.05 2.65
N TYR A 74 0.81 -6.61 2.14
CA TYR A 74 1.75 -7.50 1.47
C TYR A 74 2.33 -8.56 2.41
N ARG A 75 2.74 -8.19 3.63
CA ARG A 75 3.24 -9.13 4.65
C ARG A 75 2.19 -10.18 5.02
N GLU A 76 0.93 -9.78 5.09
CA GLU A 76 -0.21 -10.66 5.36
C GLU A 76 -0.66 -11.48 4.14
N ARG A 77 -0.02 -11.29 2.97
CA ARG A 77 -0.37 -11.96 1.72
C ARG A 77 -1.81 -11.71 1.29
N SER A 78 -2.31 -10.49 1.49
CA SER A 78 -3.70 -10.11 1.19
C SER A 78 -4.10 -10.27 -0.27
N GLY A 79 -3.13 -10.38 -1.19
CA GLY A 79 -3.34 -10.84 -2.55
C GLY A 79 -2.69 -9.96 -3.62
N PRO A 80 -2.84 -10.37 -4.90
CA PRO A 80 -2.23 -9.69 -6.04
C PRO A 80 -2.60 -8.21 -6.17
N ARG A 81 -3.85 -7.84 -5.81
CA ARG A 81 -4.31 -6.46 -5.81
C ARG A 81 -3.53 -5.59 -4.82
N GLN A 82 -3.33 -6.06 -3.59
CA GLN A 82 -2.56 -5.32 -2.57
C GLN A 82 -1.08 -5.23 -2.96
N THR A 83 -0.52 -6.27 -3.57
CA THR A 83 0.84 -6.23 -4.13
C THR A 83 0.97 -5.15 -5.22
N TYR A 84 -0.04 -5.00 -6.08
CA TYR A 84 -0.08 -3.92 -7.06
C TYR A 84 -0.14 -2.52 -6.41
N GLN A 85 -0.99 -2.34 -5.42
CA GLN A 85 -1.10 -1.05 -4.73
C GLN A 85 0.19 -0.67 -4.00
N LEU A 86 0.92 -1.67 -3.46
CA LEU A 86 2.28 -1.47 -2.95
C LEU A 86 3.23 -1.01 -4.07
N ALA A 87 3.12 -1.54 -5.29
CA ALA A 87 3.90 -1.08 -6.44
C ALA A 87 3.67 0.42 -6.72
N ARG A 88 2.40 0.88 -6.68
CA ARG A 88 2.05 2.30 -6.86
C ARG A 88 2.69 3.18 -5.79
N ALA A 89 2.59 2.76 -4.53
CA ALA A 89 3.16 3.50 -3.40
C ALA A 89 4.70 3.57 -3.48
N LEU A 90 5.36 2.48 -3.89
CA LEU A 90 6.81 2.44 -4.10
C LEU A 90 7.26 3.31 -5.27
N TYR A 91 6.53 3.29 -6.39
CA TYR A 91 6.83 4.16 -7.52
C TYR A 91 6.74 5.63 -7.07
N ARG A 92 5.67 5.99 -6.35
CA ARG A 92 5.49 7.34 -5.81
C ARG A 92 6.46 7.74 -4.72
N SER A 93 7.08 6.78 -4.03
CA SER A 93 8.16 7.06 -3.09
C SER A 93 9.54 7.17 -3.76
N GLY A 94 9.61 7.16 -5.10
CA GLY A 94 10.89 7.22 -5.82
C GLY A 94 11.66 5.89 -5.85
N ALA A 95 10.97 4.75 -5.73
CA ALA A 95 11.58 3.42 -5.75
C ALA A 95 11.11 2.58 -6.97
N PRO A 96 11.36 3.02 -8.22
CA PRO A 96 10.81 2.41 -9.44
C PRO A 96 11.25 0.96 -9.65
N GLY A 97 12.50 0.60 -9.32
CA GLY A 97 12.95 -0.79 -9.43
C GLY A 97 12.19 -1.74 -8.49
N ARG A 98 11.88 -1.30 -7.27
CA ARG A 98 11.04 -2.08 -6.34
C ARG A 98 9.58 -2.11 -6.79
N ALA A 99 9.09 -1.01 -7.34
CA ALA A 99 7.76 -0.96 -7.92
C ALA A 99 7.60 -1.95 -9.07
N LEU A 100 8.58 -2.04 -9.98
CA LEU A 100 8.55 -3.00 -11.08
C LEU A 100 8.50 -4.44 -10.57
N SER A 101 9.30 -4.77 -9.55
CA SER A 101 9.28 -6.10 -8.94
C SER A 101 7.91 -6.46 -8.35
N MET A 102 7.28 -5.54 -7.61
CA MET A 102 5.92 -5.77 -7.08
C MET A 102 4.87 -5.84 -8.21
N LEU A 103 5.03 -5.04 -9.26
CA LEU A 103 4.14 -5.08 -10.42
C LEU A 103 4.20 -6.43 -11.13
N ARG A 104 5.41 -7.00 -11.28
CA ARG A 104 5.63 -8.34 -11.84
C ARG A 104 4.97 -9.40 -10.98
N GLU A 105 5.17 -9.34 -9.67
CA GLU A 105 4.57 -10.30 -8.73
C GLU A 105 3.03 -10.24 -8.77
N ALA A 106 2.44 -9.05 -8.77
CA ALA A 106 1.00 -8.87 -8.88
C ALA A 106 0.45 -9.42 -10.21
N ALA A 107 1.16 -9.19 -11.32
CA ALA A 107 0.79 -9.75 -12.63
C ALA A 107 0.86 -11.28 -12.63
N SER A 108 1.93 -11.86 -12.10
CA SER A 108 2.07 -13.31 -11.94
C SER A 108 1.01 -13.91 -11.01
N GLY A 109 0.54 -13.14 -10.03
CA GLY A 109 -0.57 -13.49 -9.16
C GLY A 109 -1.96 -13.37 -9.81
N GLY A 110 -2.04 -12.91 -11.07
CA GLY A 110 -3.30 -12.81 -11.83
C GLY A 110 -4.00 -11.45 -11.73
N HIS A 111 -3.38 -10.42 -11.15
CA HIS A 111 -3.97 -9.08 -11.15
C HIS A 111 -3.95 -8.48 -12.56
N ARG A 112 -5.14 -8.29 -13.15
CA ARG A 112 -5.29 -7.98 -14.58
C ARG A 112 -4.65 -6.64 -14.96
N LEU A 113 -4.86 -5.60 -14.16
CA LEU A 113 -4.29 -4.28 -14.45
C LEU A 113 -2.75 -4.31 -14.35
N SER A 114 -2.19 -5.10 -13.43
CA SER A 114 -0.74 -5.27 -13.34
C SER A 114 -0.16 -5.93 -14.59
N ALA A 115 -0.82 -6.94 -15.15
CA ALA A 115 -0.37 -7.57 -16.39
C ALA A 115 -0.35 -6.56 -17.56
N GLN A 116 -1.37 -5.71 -17.66
CA GLN A 116 -1.44 -4.66 -18.69
C GLN A 116 -0.34 -3.61 -18.53
N LEU A 117 -0.12 -3.15 -17.31
CA LEU A 117 0.94 -2.19 -16.98
C LEU A 117 2.34 -2.77 -17.19
N LEU A 118 2.56 -4.04 -16.84
CA LEU A 118 3.82 -4.72 -17.05
C LEU A 118 4.14 -4.90 -18.54
N ALA A 119 3.14 -5.24 -19.35
CA ALA A 119 3.28 -5.31 -20.80
C ALA A 119 3.62 -3.93 -21.40
N ALA A 120 3.01 -2.85 -20.88
CA ALA A 120 3.32 -1.48 -21.30
C ALA A 120 4.74 -1.06 -20.90
N ALA A 121 5.19 -1.45 -19.70
CA ALA A 121 6.55 -1.22 -19.21
C ALA A 121 7.60 -2.10 -19.90
N LYS A 122 7.19 -3.13 -20.67
CA LYS A 122 8.10 -4.10 -21.33
C LYS A 122 9.13 -4.73 -20.38
N ASP A 123 8.75 -4.88 -19.11
CA ASP A 123 9.64 -5.34 -18.03
C ASP A 123 10.91 -4.49 -17.81
N ASP A 124 10.88 -3.21 -18.20
CA ASP A 124 12.00 -2.27 -18.07
C ASP A 124 11.69 -1.18 -17.02
N ILE A 125 12.66 -0.89 -16.15
CA ILE A 125 12.56 0.17 -15.16
C ILE A 125 12.48 1.54 -15.85
N ALA A 126 13.14 1.72 -17.00
CA ALA A 126 13.12 2.98 -17.74
C ALA A 126 11.71 3.32 -18.28
N GLU A 127 10.89 2.30 -18.53
CA GLU A 127 9.55 2.44 -19.13
C GLU A 127 8.43 2.44 -18.07
N ILE A 128 8.76 2.22 -16.79
CA ILE A 128 7.77 2.17 -15.71
C ILE A 128 7.07 3.51 -15.49
N ASP A 129 7.76 4.62 -15.78
CA ASP A 129 7.21 5.97 -15.68
C ASP A 129 6.02 6.14 -16.63
N THR A 130 6.21 5.74 -17.89
CA THR A 130 5.16 5.71 -18.90
C THR A 130 3.99 4.82 -18.47
N ALA A 131 4.25 3.66 -17.85
CA ALA A 131 3.19 2.76 -17.42
C ALA A 131 2.29 3.37 -16.31
N PHE A 132 2.89 4.02 -15.30
CA PHE A 132 2.12 4.60 -14.21
C PHE A 132 1.52 5.98 -14.54
N SER A 133 2.21 6.79 -15.36
CA SER A 133 1.88 8.19 -15.60
C SER A 133 1.06 8.47 -16.87
N ASP A 134 0.96 7.53 -17.81
CA ASP A 134 0.14 7.68 -19.02
C ASP A 134 -1.24 7.00 -18.86
N PRO A 135 -2.31 7.78 -18.57
CA PRO A 135 -3.66 7.23 -18.43
C PRO A 135 -4.27 6.74 -19.76
N LEU A 136 -3.80 7.21 -20.91
CA LEU A 136 -4.40 6.89 -22.22
C LEU A 136 -3.88 5.56 -22.76
N ARG A 137 -2.60 5.23 -22.51
CA ARG A 137 -2.00 3.98 -23.00
C ARG A 137 -2.54 2.74 -22.29
N THR A 138 -2.92 2.85 -21.02
CA THR A 138 -3.51 1.72 -20.27
C THR A 138 -4.93 1.38 -20.74
N ALA A 139 -5.71 2.38 -21.17
CA ALA A 139 -7.07 2.20 -21.70
C ALA A 139 -7.11 1.66 -23.14
N ALA A 140 -6.00 1.75 -23.90
CA ALA A 140 -5.90 1.21 -25.25
C ALA A 140 -5.67 -0.32 -25.26
N VAL A 141 -4.96 -0.87 -24.27
CA VAL A 141 -4.69 -2.31 -24.17
C VAL A 141 -5.96 -3.12 -23.87
N THR A 142 -6.91 -2.56 -23.11
CA THR A 142 -8.21 -3.20 -22.86
C THR A 142 -9.09 -3.30 -24.11
N GLN A 143 -8.97 -2.36 -25.05
CA GLN A 143 -9.71 -2.40 -26.32
C GLN A 143 -9.10 -3.40 -27.32
N SER A 144 -7.78 -3.63 -27.25
CA SER A 144 -7.09 -4.55 -28.15
C SER A 144 -7.20 -6.04 -27.75
N ALA A 145 -7.75 -6.35 -26.58
CA ALA A 145 -7.96 -7.72 -26.08
C ALA A 145 -9.41 -8.20 -26.23
N ALA A 146 -10.30 -7.44 -26.87
CA ALA A 146 -11.62 -7.94 -27.26
C ALA A 146 -11.45 -8.99 -28.38
N PRO A 147 -12.04 -10.20 -28.27
CA PRO A 147 -11.97 -11.17 -29.35
C PRO A 147 -12.66 -10.60 -30.59
N ALA A 148 -11.94 -10.63 -31.72
CA ALA A 148 -12.51 -10.40 -33.04
C ALA A 148 -13.57 -11.50 -33.31
N SER A 149 -14.82 -11.21 -32.98
CA SER A 149 -15.97 -12.01 -33.36
C SER A 149 -17.07 -11.08 -33.84
N ALA A 150 -16.78 -10.42 -34.96
CA ALA A 150 -17.78 -9.71 -35.75
C ALA A 150 -17.34 -9.68 -37.22
N ILE A 151 -17.08 -10.83 -37.82
CA ILE A 151 -17.10 -10.98 -39.29
C ILE A 151 -17.68 -12.35 -39.63
N SER A 152 -18.96 -12.39 -39.95
CA SER A 152 -19.41 -12.84 -41.28
C SER A 152 -20.93 -12.75 -41.35
N ALA A 153 -21.41 -11.64 -41.91
CA ALA A 153 -22.65 -11.65 -42.66
C ALA A 153 -22.38 -12.39 -43.97
N ARG A 154 -23.01 -13.55 -44.16
CA ARG A 154 -23.48 -14.10 -45.45
C ARG A 154 -24.30 -15.35 -45.23
#